data_AF-A0A7C6E7L4-F1
#
_entry.id   AF-A0A7C6E7L4-F1
#
_cell.length_a   1.000
_cell.length_b   1.000
_cell.length_c   1.000
_cell.angle_alpha   90.00
_cell.angle_beta   90.00
_cell.angle_gamma   90.00
#
_symmetry.space_group_name_H-M   'P 1'
#
loop_
_entity.id
_entity.type
_entity.pdbx_description
1 polymer ?
#
loop_
_entity_poly.entity_id
_entity_poly.type
_entity_poly.pdbx_seq_one_letter_code
_entity_poly.pdbx_strand_id
1 'polypeptide(L)' 'MKRKENESEEQFKERQQLQSRLCRIRHKVIVLSGKGGVGKSMVAVNLAATLALLGKRVGLLDVDIHGPSIPTLLGLEG' A
#
# COMPACT_ATOMS: atom_id res chain seq x y z
N MET A 1 -1.78 -11.70 20.69
CA MET A 1 -0.52 -11.79 19.92
C MET A 1 0.64 -11.86 20.91
N LYS A 2 1.59 -12.78 20.79
CA LYS A 2 2.74 -12.87 21.72
C LYS A 2 3.90 -12.01 21.23
N ARG A 3 4.68 -11.44 22.16
CA ARG A 3 5.93 -10.71 21.88
C ARG A 3 6.98 -11.69 21.34
N LYS A 4 7.78 -11.28 20.36
CA LYS A 4 8.90 -12.10 19.86
C LYS A 4 10.12 -11.94 20.77
N GLU A 5 10.96 -12.97 20.82
CA GLU A 5 12.10 -13.10 21.75
C GLU A 5 13.12 -11.94 21.65
N ASN A 6 13.29 -11.36 20.46
CA ASN A 6 14.21 -10.23 20.20
C ASN A 6 13.51 -8.89 19.90
N GLU A 7 12.23 -8.75 20.23
CA GLU A 7 11.43 -7.55 19.90
C GLU A 7 11.40 -6.59 21.09
N SER A 8 11.74 -5.31 20.90
CA SER A 8 11.59 -4.30 21.94
C SER A 8 10.11 -4.05 22.27
N GLU A 9 9.81 -3.47 23.45
CA GLU A 9 8.42 -3.15 23.79
C GLU A 9 7.79 -2.17 22.82
N GLU A 10 8.58 -1.24 22.31
CA GLU A 10 8.16 -0.24 21.33
C GLU A 10 7.81 -0.91 20.00
N GLN A 11 8.69 -1.77 19.47
CA GLN A 11 8.43 -2.56 18.26
C GLN A 11 7.18 -3.43 18.39
N PHE A 12 6.97 -4.03 19.57
CA PHE A 12 5.77 -4.83 19.83
C PHE A 12 4.49 -3.98 19.81
N LYS A 13 4.53 -2.78 20.41
CA LYS A 13 3.41 -1.82 20.41
C LYS A 13 3.12 -1.33 18.99
N GLU A 14 4.13 -0.93 18.23
CA GLU A 14 4.00 -0.50 16.83
C GLU A 14 3.37 -1.59 15.96
N ARG A 15 3.84 -2.84 16.10
CA ARG A 15 3.30 -3.98 15.34
C ARG A 15 1.84 -4.25 15.69
N GLN A 16 1.45 -4.14 16.96
CA GLN A 16 0.05 -4.26 17.36
C GLN A 16 -0.82 -3.16 16.76
N GLN A 17 -0.35 -1.91 16.76
CA GLN A 17 -1.07 -0.79 16.14
C GLN A 17 -1.19 -0.95 14.63
N LEU A 18 -0.14 -1.41 13.96
CA LEU A 18 -0.21 -1.70 12.53
C LEU A 18 -1.22 -2.82 12.25
N GLN A 19 -1.20 -3.89 13.04
CA GLN A 19 -2.15 -5.00 12.91
C GLN A 19 -3.59 -4.53 13.10
N SER A 20 -3.88 -3.72 14.12
CA SER A 20 -5.23 -3.21 14.38
C SER A 20 -5.73 -2.29 13.25
N ARG A 21 -4.84 -1.51 12.63
CA ARG A 21 -5.19 -0.65 11.48
C ARG A 21 -5.43 -1.44 10.20
N LEU A 22 -4.67 -2.52 9.98
CA LEU A 22 -4.71 -3.31 8.75
C LEU A 22 -5.70 -4.50 8.81
N CYS A 23 -6.17 -4.91 9.99
CA CYS A 23 -7.10 -6.04 10.11
C CYS A 23 -8.44 -5.80 9.41
N ARG A 24 -8.87 -4.53 9.31
CA ARG A 24 -10.08 -4.11 8.57
C ARG A 24 -9.95 -4.21 7.04
N ILE A 25 -8.74 -4.39 6.52
CA ILE A 25 -8.47 -4.50 5.07
C ILE A 25 -8.50 -5.98 4.68
N ARG A 26 -9.58 -6.38 3.99
CA ARG A 26 -9.86 -7.77 3.57
C ARG A 26 -8.82 -8.31 2.58
N HIS A 27 -8.44 -7.52 1.58
CA HIS A 27 -7.49 -7.91 0.55
C HIS A 27 -6.34 -6.91 0.48
N LYS A 28 -5.12 -7.41 0.47
CA LYS A 28 -3.88 -6.62 0.37
C LYS A 28 -3.12 -7.13 -0.84
N VAL A 29 -3.01 -6.30 -1.88
CA VAL A 29 -2.34 -6.66 -3.14
C VAL A 29 -1.07 -5.83 -3.25
N ILE A 30 0.05 -6.49 -3.52
CA ILE A 30 1.35 -5.83 -3.69
C ILE A 30 1.72 -5.90 -5.17
N VAL A 31 1.99 -4.75 -5.77
CA VAL A 31 2.46 -4.65 -7.17
C VAL A 31 3.96 -4.39 -7.13
N LEU A 32 4.75 -5.34 -7.66
CA LEU A 32 6.21 -5.28 -7.67
C LEU A 32 6.74 -5.29 -9.11
N SER A 33 7.94 -4.73 -9.31
CA SER A 33 8.67 -4.80 -10.59
C SER A 33 10.16 -5.01 -10.35
N GLY A 34 10.79 -5.83 -11.18
CA GLY A 34 12.24 -6.08 -11.11
C GLY A 34 13.13 -5.01 -11.74
N LYS A 35 12.54 -4.04 -12.46
CA LYS A 35 13.26 -2.95 -13.15
C LYS A 35 12.42 -1.67 -13.16
N GLY A 36 13.06 -0.50 -13.25
CA GLY A 36 12.40 0.79 -13.42
C GLY A 36 11.77 0.94 -14.81
N GLY A 37 10.73 1.76 -14.93
CA GLY A 37 10.10 2.10 -16.21
C GLY A 37 9.16 1.06 -16.81
N VAL A 38 8.93 -0.09 -16.15
CA VAL A 38 8.04 -1.16 -16.66
C VAL A 38 6.54 -0.88 -16.47
N GLY A 39 6.18 0.29 -15.94
CA GLY A 39 4.78 0.66 -15.72
C GLY A 39 4.14 0.13 -14.42
N LYS A 40 4.94 -0.27 -13.42
CA LYS A 40 4.44 -0.73 -12.09
C LYS A 40 3.35 0.19 -11.52
N SER A 41 3.63 1.49 -11.44
CA SER A 41 2.70 2.47 -10.86
C SER A 41 1.43 2.64 -11.71
N MET A 42 1.56 2.53 -13.04
CA MET A 42 0.42 2.58 -13.96
C MET A 42 -0.52 1.38 -13.75
N VAL A 43 0.04 0.18 -13.57
CA VAL A 43 -0.74 -1.03 -13.26
C VAL A 43 -1.42 -0.89 -11.89
N ALA A 44 -0.71 -0.40 -10.88
CA ALA A 44 -1.27 -0.20 -9.54
C ALA A 44 -2.43 0.80 -9.53
N VAL A 45 -2.28 1.94 -10.21
CA VAL A 45 -3.31 2.98 -10.34
C VAL A 45 -4.54 2.44 -11.07
N ASN A 46 -4.36 1.81 -12.24
CA ASN A 46 -5.50 1.30 -13.02
C ASN A 46 -6.23 0.17 -12.31
N LEU A 47 -5.52 -0.71 -11.60
CA LEU A 47 -6.15 -1.74 -10.78
C LEU A 47 -7.01 -1.12 -9.67
N ALA A 48 -6.47 -0.13 -8.95
CA ALA A 48 -7.20 0.56 -7.90
C ALA A 48 -8.43 1.30 -8.43
N ALA A 49 -8.27 2.03 -9.55
CA ALA A 49 -9.35 2.76 -10.20
C ALA A 49 -10.46 1.82 -10.68
N THR A 50 -10.10 0.71 -11.32
CA THR A 50 -11.07 -0.30 -11.78
C THR A 50 -11.85 -0.90 -10.61
N LEU A 51 -11.19 -1.26 -9.51
CA LEU A 51 -11.85 -1.79 -8.32
C LEU A 51 -12.78 -0.75 -7.68
N ALA A 52 -12.40 0.53 -7.67
CA ALA A 52 -13.23 1.62 -7.20
C ALA A 52 -14.47 1.81 -8.09
N LEU A 53 -14.31 1.77 -9.42
CA LEU A 53 -15.41 1.83 -10.39
C LEU A 53 -16.39 0.66 -10.25
N LEU A 54 -15.90 -0.51 -9.82
CA LEU A 54 -16.74 -1.67 -9.47
C LEU A 54 -17.40 -1.56 -8.07
N GLY A 55 -17.38 -0.37 -7.47
CA GLY A 55 -18.03 -0.07 -6.19
C GLY A 55 -17.31 -0.63 -4.97
N LYS A 56 -16.03 -1.02 -5.07
CA LYS A 56 -15.25 -1.50 -3.92
C LYS A 56 -14.62 -0.31 -3.17
N ARG A 57 -14.49 -0.44 -1.85
CA ARG A 57 -13.65 0.46 -1.05
C ARG A 57 -12.19 0.09 -1.26
N VAL A 58 -11.44 0.98 -1.88
CA VAL A 58 -10.03 0.77 -2.25
C VAL A 58 -9.17 1.85 -1.60
N GLY A 59 -8.00 1.45 -1.13
CA GLY A 59 -6.91 2.36 -0.78
C GLY A 59 -5.71 2.03 -1.65
N LEU A 60 -4.99 3.07 -2.08
CA LEU A 60 -3.76 2.95 -2.85
C LEU A 60 -2.64 3.59 -2.03
N LEU A 61 -1.59 2.81 -1.76
CA LEU A 61 -0.41 3.26 -1.02
C LEU A 61 0.78 3.20 -1.95
N ASP A 62 1.41 4.35 -2.20
CA ASP A 62 2.69 4.41 -2.88
C ASP A 62 3.82 4.21 -1.86
N VAL A 63 4.78 3.34 -2.19
CA VAL A 63 6.01 3.13 -1.42
C VAL A 63 7.25 3.41 -2.27
N ASP A 64 7.05 3.88 -3.51
CA ASP A 64 8.12 4.21 -4.45
C ASP A 64 8.54 5.67 -4.25
N ILE A 65 9.82 5.89 -3.96
CA ILE A 65 10.38 7.22 -3.65
C ILE A 65 10.96 7.88 -4.91
N HIS A 66 11.23 7.12 -5.97
CA HIS A 66 12.05 7.55 -7.11
C HIS A 66 11.31 7.60 -8.47
N GLY A 67 9.98 7.42 -8.49
CA GLY A 67 9.16 7.47 -9.70
C GLY A 67 8.18 8.65 -9.75
N PRO A 68 7.49 8.89 -10.90
CA PRO A 68 6.38 9.83 -10.94
C PRO A 68 5.33 9.41 -9.92
N SER A 69 4.93 10.35 -9.07
CA SER A 69 4.08 10.08 -7.93
C SER A 69 2.71 9.56 -8.38
N ILE A 70 2.15 8.57 -7.69
CA ILE A 70 0.74 8.15 -7.89
C ILE A 70 -0.23 9.35 -7.97
N PRO A 71 -0.09 10.42 -7.15
CA PRO A 71 -0.86 11.65 -7.31
C PRO A 71 -0.83 12.21 -8.74
N THR A 72 0.35 12.32 -9.35
CA THR A 72 0.51 12.81 -10.73
C THR A 72 -0.25 11.92 -11.73
N LEU A 73 -0.21 10.59 -11.57
CA LEU A 73 -0.95 9.66 -12.44
C LEU A 73 -2.47 9.76 -12.27
N LEU A 74 -2.93 10.18 -11.09
CA LEU A 74 -4.34 10.39 -10.80
C LEU A 74 -4.81 11.81 -11.18
N GLY A 75 -3.93 12.65 -11.72
CA GLY A 75 -4.24 14.07 -11.98
C GLY A 75 -4.50 14.86 -10.71
N LEU A 76 -3.99 14.38 -9.56
CA LEU A 76 -4.09 15.04 -8.28
C LEU A 76 -2.86 15.93 -8.11
N GLU A 77 -3.11 17.24 -8.01
CA GLU A 77 -2.11 18.21 -7.58
C GLU A 77 -2.21 18.37 -6.06
N GLY A 78 -1.05 18.44 -5.41
CA GLY A 78 -0.89 18.70 -3.98
C GLY A 78 -0.01 19.91 -3.77
#